data_AF-A0A956DEP7-F1
#
_entry.id   AF-A0A956DEP7-F1
#
_cell.length_a   1.000
_cell.length_b   1.000
_cell.length_c   1.000
_cell.angle_alpha   90.00
_cell.angle_beta   90.00
_cell.angle_gamma   90.00
#
_symmetry.space_group_name_H-M   'P 1'
#
loop_
_entity.id
_entity.type
_entity.pdbx_description
1 polymer ?
#
loop_
_entity_poly.entity_id
_entity_poly.type
_entity_poly.pdbx_seq_one_letter_code
_entity_poly.pdbx_strand_id
1 'polypeptide(L)' 'VMDKWGYTGSACIPMALHDAIEAGAVKSGSRVVLVGSGVGFDQAAISFVLTDALLTSNGAV' A
#
# COMPACT_ATOMS: atom_id res chain seq x y z
N VAL A 1 4.70 3.37 8.98
CA VAL A 1 3.39 2.82 9.38
C VAL A 1 3.41 2.21 10.79
N MET A 2 4.08 1.07 11.03
CA MET A 2 4.03 0.38 12.34
C MET A 2 4.73 1.15 13.47
N ASP A 3 5.70 2.00 13.12
CA ASP A 3 6.33 2.99 13.99
C ASP A 3 5.35 4.06 14.50
N LYS A 4 4.28 4.35 13.75
CA LYS A 4 3.27 5.36 14.08
C LYS A 4 2.02 4.76 14.72
N TRP A 5 1.58 3.59 14.25
CA TRP A 5 0.24 3.03 14.53
C TRP A 5 0.27 1.64 15.17
N GLY A 6 1.46 1.07 15.42
CA GLY A 6 1.58 -0.32 15.85
C GLY A 6 1.18 -1.33 14.76
N TYR A 7 0.95 -2.58 15.18
CA TYR A 7 0.53 -3.64 14.27
C TYR A 7 -0.97 -3.57 13.99
N THR A 8 -1.34 -3.14 12.78
CA THR A 8 -2.73 -2.97 12.34
C THR A 8 -3.30 -4.20 11.61
N GLY A 9 -2.65 -5.36 11.74
CA GLY A 9 -3.04 -6.57 11.01
C GLY A 9 -2.87 -6.38 9.50
N SER A 10 -3.79 -6.95 8.71
CA SER A 10 -3.72 -6.89 7.24
C SER A 10 -3.85 -5.47 6.66
N ALA A 11 -4.42 -4.53 7.42
CA ALA A 11 -4.53 -3.13 7.00
C ALA A 11 -3.15 -2.44 6.85
N CYS A 12 -2.07 -3.02 7.40
CA CYS A 12 -0.73 -2.44 7.26
C CYS A 12 -0.26 -2.33 5.79
N ILE A 13 -0.75 -3.21 4.90
CA ILE A 13 -0.38 -3.22 3.49
C ILE A 13 -0.97 -2.00 2.74
N PRO A 14 -2.30 -1.78 2.70
CA PRO A 14 -2.85 -0.58 2.06
C PRO A 14 -2.43 0.72 2.76
N MET A 15 -2.22 0.70 4.09
CA MET A 15 -1.67 1.87 4.80
C MET A 15 -0.25 2.21 4.34
N ALA A 16 0.61 1.20 4.14
CA ALA A 16 1.97 1.43 3.64
C ALA A 16 1.97 1.96 2.19
N LEU A 17 1.06 1.46 1.36
CA LEU A 17 0.87 1.99 0.02
C LEU A 17 0.41 3.46 0.05
N HIS A 18 -0.55 3.80 0.91
CA HIS A 18 -1.02 5.18 1.08
C HIS A 18 0.11 6.10 1.59
N ASP A 19 0.83 5.71 2.65
CA ASP A 19 1.99 6.46 3.17
C ASP A 19 3.05 6.68 2.06
N ALA A 20 3.30 5.68 1.20
CA ALA A 20 4.26 5.80 0.10
C ALA A 20 3.79 6.76 -1.01
N ILE A 21 2.48 6.81 -1.27
CA ILE A 21 1.87 7.75 -2.22
C ILE A 21 1.97 9.18 -1.68
N GLU A 22 1.55 9.41 -0.42
CA GLU A 22 1.60 10.73 0.24
C GLU A 22 3.04 11.24 0.36
N ALA A 23 4.01 10.34 0.59
CA ALA A 23 5.43 10.69 0.62
C ALA A 23 6.05 10.90 -0.78
N GLY A 24 5.32 10.69 -1.87
CA GLY A 24 5.83 10.76 -3.24
C GLY A 24 6.89 9.69 -3.57
N ALA A 25 6.97 8.63 -2.77
CA ALA A 25 7.93 7.54 -2.94
C ALA A 25 7.59 6.63 -4.14
N VAL A 26 6.33 6.64 -4.55
CA VAL A 26 5.83 5.96 -5.76
C VAL A 26 5.16 6.98 -6.68
N LYS A 27 5.23 6.72 -7.99
CA LYS A 27 4.69 7.60 -9.04
C LYS A 27 3.93 6.80 -10.09
N SER A 28 3.16 7.48 -10.93
CA SER A 28 2.46 6.82 -12.05
C SER A 28 3.46 6.08 -12.93
N GLY A 29 3.10 4.87 -13.33
CA GLY A 29 3.97 3.93 -14.05
C GLY A 29 4.90 3.09 -13.17
N SER A 30 4.95 3.33 -11.84
CA SER A 30 5.79 2.50 -10.95
C SER A 30 5.25 1.07 -10.87
N ARG A 31 6.15 0.08 -10.85
CA ARG A 31 5.77 -1.29 -10.50
C ARG A 31 5.77 -1.42 -8.98
N VAL A 32 4.61 -1.73 -8.43
CA VAL A 32 4.41 -1.92 -6.99
C VAL A 32 4.12 -3.39 -6.74
N VAL A 33 4.78 -3.94 -5.73
CA VAL A 33 4.50 -5.27 -5.21
C VAL A 33 3.99 -5.12 -3.79
N LEU A 34 2.79 -5.63 -3.54
CA LEU A 34 2.24 -5.77 -2.20
C LEU A 34 2.45 -7.20 -1.74
N VAL A 35 3.03 -7.37 -0.56
CA VAL A 35 3.32 -8.67 0.03
C VAL A 35 2.64 -8.75 1.38
N GLY A 36 1.88 -9.82 1.60
CA GLY A 36 1.14 -10.06 2.83
C GLY A 36 1.40 -11.45 3.38
N SER A 37 1.38 -11.53 4.70
CA SER A 37 1.43 -12.77 5.46
C SER A 37 0.19 -12.88 6.35
N GLY A 38 -0.38 -14.08 6.41
CA GLY A 38 -1.50 -14.44 7.26
C GLY A 38 -1.15 -15.51 8.29
N VAL A 39 -2.08 -15.73 9.23
CA VAL A 39 -2.00 -16.88 10.15
C VAL A 39 -2.02 -18.20 9.36
N GLY A 40 -1.45 -19.26 9.94
CA GLY A 40 -1.39 -20.57 9.28
C GLY A 40 -0.35 -20.68 8.17
N PHE A 41 0.70 -19.84 8.20
CA PHE A 41 1.79 -19.81 7.22
C PHE A 41 1.38 -19.42 5.80
N ASP A 42 0.27 -18.68 5.67
CA ASP A 42 -0.18 -18.16 4.39
C ASP A 42 0.64 -16.93 3.96
N GLN A 43 1.03 -16.89 2.69
CA GLN A 43 1.82 -15.82 2.08
C GLN A 43 1.29 -15.57 0.68
N ALA A 44 1.00 -14.30 0.38
CA ALA A 44 0.54 -13.90 -0.94
C ALA A 44 1.20 -12.60 -1.38
N ALA A 45 1.33 -12.44 -2.69
CA ALA A 45 1.82 -11.20 -3.27
C ALA A 45 1.04 -10.87 -4.54
N ILE A 46 0.90 -9.57 -4.80
CA ILE A 46 0.36 -9.05 -6.05
C ILE A 46 1.29 -7.96 -6.58
N SER A 47 1.55 -8.02 -7.89
CA SER A 47 2.31 -6.99 -8.60
C SER A 47 1.38 -6.27 -9.57
N PHE A 48 1.46 -4.94 -9.60
CA PHE A 48 0.72 -4.13 -10.56
C PHE A 48 1.49 -2.86 -10.94
N VAL A 49 1.07 -2.23 -12.03
CA VAL A 49 1.55 -0.90 -12.43
C VAL A 49 0.65 0.12 -11.76
N LEU A 50 1.23 0.98 -10.93
CA LEU A 50 0.53 2.08 -10.29
C LEU A 50 0.14 3.10 -11.36
N THR A 51 -1.14 3.43 -11.45
CA THR A 51 -1.66 4.43 -12.39
C THR A 51 -2.15 5.66 -11.64
N ASP A 52 -2.41 6.74 -12.36
CA ASP A 52 -2.92 7.98 -11.77
C ASP A 52 -4.26 7.79 -11.05
N ALA A 53 -5.03 6.75 -11.37
CA ALA A 53 -6.27 6.42 -10.67
C ALA A 53 -6.08 6.13 -9.16
N LEU A 54 -4.88 5.69 -8.75
CA LEU A 54 -4.53 5.49 -7.35
C LEU A 54 -3.77 6.68 -6.74
N LEU A 55 -3.40 7.68 -7.55
CA LEU A 55 -2.69 8.89 -7.12
C LEU A 55 -3.62 10.09 -6.96
N THR A 56 -4.65 10.18 -7.80
CA THR A 56 -5.71 11.17 -7.63
C THR A 56 -6.57 10.73 -6.46
N SER A 57 -6.28 11.24 -5.27
CA SER A 57 -7.34 11.39 -4.26
C SER A 57 -8.45 12.19 -4.95
N ASN A 58 -9.57 11.56 -5.30
CA ASN A 58 -10.78 12.32 -5.59
C ASN A 58 -11.02 13.21 -4.37
N GLY A 59 -10.74 14.50 -4.47
CA GLY A 59 -11.06 15.45 -3.43
C GLY A 59 -12.58 15.49 -3.27
N ALA A 60 -13.12 14.87 -2.22
CA ALA A 60 -14.43 15.17 -1.63
C ALA A 60 -14.67 14.30 -0.39
N VAL A 61 -14.13 14.74 0.76
CA VAL A 61 -14.95 15.00 1.96
C VAL A 61 -14.42 16.25 2.65
#